data_AF-A0A094D8I6-F1
#
_entry.id   AF-A0A094D8I6-F1
#
_cell.length_a   1.000
_cell.length_b   1.000
_cell.length_c   1.000
_cell.angle_alpha   90.00
_cell.angle_beta   90.00
_cell.angle_gamma   90.00
#
_symmetry.space_group_name_H-M   'P 1'
#
loop_
_entity.id
_entity.type
_entity.pdbx_description
1 polymer ?
#
loop_
_entity_poly.entity_id
_entity_poly.type
_entity_poly.pdbx_seq_one_letter_code
_entity_poly.pdbx_strand_id
1 'polypeptide(L)'
;MTTDLSDATASLSLTSPPGPDDLSPLEQDVLEEYERLADNMKKLASLLDGLAGAPTAEILDGLLQLERKTSLVFTLLKASVYSIVLQQEIYSGDQGQDQ
;
A
#
# COMPACT_ATOMS: atom_id res chain seq x y z
N MET A 1 -32.56 -55.20 34.37
CA MET A 1 -32.92 -54.54 33.09
C MET A 1 -33.84 -53.40 33.49
N THR A 2 -33.43 -52.13 33.62
CA THR A 2 -32.41 -51.35 32.92
C THR A 2 -31.79 -50.35 33.92
N THR A 3 -30.56 -49.95 33.66
CA THR A 3 -29.74 -49.03 34.45
C THR A 3 -30.11 -47.56 34.21
N ASP A 4 -30.23 -46.83 35.32
CA ASP A 4 -29.76 -45.47 35.62
C ASP A 4 -29.46 -44.50 34.45
N LEU A 5 -30.29 -43.47 34.30
CA LEU A 5 -30.03 -42.26 33.52
C LEU A 5 -29.46 -41.19 34.46
N SER A 6 -28.18 -41.34 34.80
CA SER A 6 -27.43 -40.29 35.47
C SER A 6 -26.10 -40.13 34.73
N ASP A 7 -25.77 -38.88 34.45
CA ASP A 7 -24.47 -38.41 33.97
C ASP A 7 -24.21 -38.43 32.44
N ALA A 8 -24.60 -37.33 31.78
CA ALA A 8 -24.03 -36.94 30.49
C ALA A 8 -23.98 -35.41 30.36
N THR A 9 -23.54 -34.72 31.41
CA THR A 9 -22.94 -33.39 31.27
C THR A 9 -21.46 -33.52 31.59
N ALA A 10 -20.76 -34.32 30.78
CA ALA A 10 -19.32 -34.39 30.78
C ALA A 10 -18.80 -33.01 30.37
N SER A 11 -18.33 -32.29 31.40
CA SER A 11 -17.59 -31.05 31.35
C SER A 11 -16.66 -31.03 30.13
N LEU A 12 -16.85 -30.03 29.26
CA LEU A 12 -15.84 -29.63 28.28
C LEU A 12 -14.63 -29.11 29.07
N SER A 13 -13.79 -30.02 29.54
CA SER A 13 -12.45 -29.67 29.99
C SER A 13 -11.74 -29.06 28.80
N LEU A 14 -11.64 -27.72 28.81
CA LEU A 14 -10.63 -27.03 28.03
C LEU A 14 -9.30 -27.69 28.41
N THR A 15 -8.77 -28.49 27.49
CA THR A 15 -7.44 -29.05 27.62
C THR A 15 -6.50 -27.87 27.84
N SER A 16 -5.91 -27.82 29.04
CA SER A 16 -4.80 -26.91 29.30
C SER A 16 -3.75 -27.14 28.20
N PRO A 17 -3.09 -26.09 27.68
CA PRO A 17 -1.95 -26.31 26.79
C PRO A 17 -0.99 -27.29 27.48
N PRO A 18 -0.43 -28.27 26.75
CA PRO A 18 0.51 -29.23 27.30
C PRO A 18 1.64 -28.46 27.99
N GLY A 19 1.95 -28.85 29.22
CA GLY A 19 3.07 -28.28 29.95
C GLY A 19 4.40 -28.65 29.29
N PRO A 20 5.48 -27.90 29.53
CA PRO A 20 6.79 -28.14 28.91
C PRO A 20 7.37 -29.55 29.20
N ASP A 21 6.83 -30.26 30.19
CA ASP A 21 7.25 -31.61 30.57
C ASP A 21 6.55 -32.73 29.76
N ASP A 22 5.48 -32.40 29.00
CA ASP A 22 4.72 -33.36 28.18
C ASP A 22 5.12 -33.35 26.69
N LEU A 23 6.01 -32.45 26.29
CA LEU A 23 6.45 -32.31 24.90
C LEU A 23 7.80 -33.00 24.70
N SER A 24 7.93 -33.74 23.60
CA SER A 24 9.25 -34.27 23.25
C SER A 24 10.20 -33.11 22.91
N PRO A 25 11.52 -33.21 23.17
CA PRO A 25 12.46 -32.12 22.93
C PRO A 25 12.42 -31.58 21.48
N LEU A 26 12.09 -32.42 20.50
CA LEU A 26 11.91 -32.01 19.11
C LEU A 26 10.66 -31.13 18.90
N GLU A 27 9.57 -31.41 19.61
CA GLU A 27 8.32 -30.64 19.48
C GLU A 27 8.47 -29.24 20.06
N GLN A 28 9.21 -29.12 21.16
CA GLN A 28 9.54 -27.83 21.78
C GLN A 28 10.40 -26.97 20.84
N ASP A 29 11.46 -27.54 20.25
CA ASP A 29 12.33 -26.85 19.28
C ASP A 29 11.53 -26.36 18.05
N VAL A 30 10.62 -27.19 17.55
CA VAL A 30 9.77 -26.84 16.40
C VAL A 30 8.79 -25.72 16.77
N LEU A 31 8.16 -25.78 17.94
CA LEU A 31 7.27 -24.72 18.44
C LEU A 31 8.00 -23.38 18.60
N GLU A 32 9.22 -23.40 19.12
CA GLU A 32 10.04 -22.20 19.29
C GLU A 32 10.43 -21.59 17.94
N GLU A 33 10.78 -22.41 16.94
CA GLU A 33 11.03 -21.94 15.58
C GLU A 33 9.77 -21.43 14.87
N TYR A 34 8.59 -22.04 15.10
CA TYR A 34 7.32 -21.52 14.57
C TYR A 34 6.92 -20.19 15.21
N GLU A 35 7.12 -20.04 16.51
CA GLU A 35 6.89 -18.77 17.22
C GLU A 35 7.80 -17.68 16.66
N ARG A 36 9.09 -18.00 16.50
CA ARG A 36 10.07 -17.09 15.89
C ARG A 36 9.71 -16.72 14.45
N LEU A 37 9.27 -17.68 13.65
CA LEU A 37 8.83 -17.45 12.28
C LEU A 37 7.58 -16.57 12.22
N ALA A 38 6.60 -16.83 13.08
CA ALA A 38 5.38 -16.03 13.18
C ALA A 38 5.70 -14.58 13.55
N ASP A 39 6.61 -14.38 14.50
CA ASP A 39 7.11 -13.06 14.87
C ASP A 39 7.84 -12.36 13.73
N ASN A 40 8.68 -13.10 12.98
CA ASN A 40 9.35 -12.56 11.80
C ASN A 40 8.36 -12.17 10.70
N MET A 41 7.34 -13.00 10.43
CA MET A 41 6.26 -12.68 9.49
C MET A 41 5.49 -11.44 9.92
N LYS A 42 5.19 -11.30 11.22
CA LYS A 42 4.49 -10.14 11.77
C LYS A 42 5.31 -8.85 11.65
N LYS A 43 6.62 -8.93 11.92
CA LYS A 43 7.56 -7.81 11.71
C LYS A 43 7.65 -7.44 10.23
N LEU A 44 7.75 -8.42 9.34
CA LEU A 44 7.80 -8.19 7.90
C LEU A 44 6.52 -7.52 7.39
N ALA A 45 5.36 -8.00 7.82
CA ALA A 45 4.06 -7.42 7.47
C ALA A 45 3.97 -5.96 7.94
N SER A 46 4.38 -5.66 9.17
CA SER A 46 4.39 -4.28 9.70
C SER A 46 5.34 -3.36 8.93
N LEU A 47 6.52 -3.86 8.52
CA LEU A 47 7.47 -3.09 7.73
C LEU A 47 6.93 -2.83 6.31
N LEU A 48 6.32 -3.83 5.69
CA LEU A 48 5.68 -3.71 4.38
C LEU A 48 4.53 -2.71 4.41
N ASP A 49 3.68 -2.74 5.43
CA ASP A 49 2.56 -1.81 5.57
C ASP A 49 3.05 -0.37 5.74
N GLY A 50 4.09 -0.16 6.56
CA GLY A 50 4.75 1.15 6.68
C GLY A 50 5.39 1.63 5.38
N LEU A 51 6.04 0.74 4.65
CA LEU A 51 6.69 1.06 3.37
C LEU A 51 5.67 1.27 2.23
N ALA A 52 4.52 0.61 2.26
CA ALA A 52 3.47 0.83 1.28
C ALA A 52 2.72 2.14 1.54
N GLY A 53 2.48 2.49 2.82
CA GLY A 53 1.68 3.64 3.19
C GLY A 53 2.39 4.99 3.09
N ALA A 54 3.63 5.09 3.57
CA ALA A 54 4.30 6.39 3.75
C ALA A 54 4.94 6.98 2.48
N PRO A 55 5.87 6.30 1.77
CA PRO A 55 6.55 6.90 0.61
C PRO A 55 5.62 7.08 -0.59
N THR A 56 4.57 6.27 -0.73
CA THR A 56 3.63 6.37 -1.85
C THR A 56 2.84 7.68 -1.82
N ALA A 57 2.44 8.16 -0.64
CA ALA A 57 1.65 9.38 -0.50
C ALA A 57 2.48 10.63 -0.80
N GLU A 58 3.72 10.69 -0.31
CA GLU A 58 4.62 11.83 -0.52
C GLU A 58 5.05 11.94 -2.00
N ILE A 59 5.39 10.82 -2.64
CA ILE A 59 5.74 10.80 -4.06
C ILE A 59 4.53 11.23 -4.90
N LEU A 60 3.32 10.78 -4.56
CA LEU A 60 2.10 11.14 -5.28
C LEU A 60 1.79 12.63 -5.15
N ASP A 61 1.94 13.23 -3.96
CA ASP A 61 1.78 14.67 -3.78
C ASP A 61 2.84 15.47 -4.57
N GLY A 62 4.09 15.01 -4.55
CA GLY A 62 5.17 15.59 -5.35
C GLY A 62 4.87 15.56 -6.86
N LEU A 63 4.37 14.43 -7.37
CA LEU A 63 3.97 14.30 -8.77
C LEU A 63 2.77 15.19 -9.11
N LEU A 64 1.77 15.29 -8.23
CA LEU A 64 0.60 16.16 -8.44
C LEU A 64 1.00 17.63 -8.47
N GLN A 65 1.93 18.05 -7.61
CA GLN A 65 2.46 19.40 -7.61
C GLN A 65 3.28 19.67 -8.88
N LEU A 66 4.07 18.69 -9.34
CA LEU A 66 4.84 18.79 -10.58
C LEU A 66 3.93 18.88 -11.80
N GLU A 67 2.86 18.09 -11.87
CA GLU A 67 1.83 18.16 -12.91
C GLU A 67 1.23 19.57 -13.00
N ARG A 68 0.79 20.13 -11.87
CA ARG A 68 0.21 21.49 -11.85
C ARG A 68 1.19 22.55 -12.36
N LYS A 69 2.45 22.49 -11.91
CA LYS A 69 3.49 23.45 -12.31
C LYS A 69 3.81 23.34 -13.79
N THR A 70 4.01 22.12 -14.29
CA THR A 70 4.35 21.88 -15.70
C THR A 70 3.18 22.18 -16.63
N SER A 71 1.94 21.88 -16.22
CA SER A 71 0.72 22.25 -16.96
C SER A 71 0.56 23.75 -17.11
N LEU A 72 0.88 24.52 -16.05
CA LEU A 72 0.90 25.98 -16.12
C LEU A 72 1.96 26.48 -17.11
N VAL A 73 3.19 25.96 -17.01
CA VAL A 73 4.29 26.31 -17.93
C VAL A 73 3.90 25.98 -19.38
N PHE A 74 3.33 24.81 -19.62
CA PHE A 74 2.89 24.38 -20.96
C PHE A 74 1.78 25.29 -21.51
N THR A 75 0.82 25.68 -20.67
CA THR A 75 -0.26 26.60 -21.07
C THR A 75 0.30 27.98 -21.42
N LEU A 76 1.20 28.52 -20.60
CA LEU A 76 1.85 29.80 -20.87
C LEU A 76 2.70 29.75 -22.14
N LEU A 77 3.43 28.66 -22.35
CA LEU A 77 4.20 28.44 -23.56
C LEU A 77 3.28 28.39 -24.79
N LYS A 78 2.17 27.64 -24.74
CA LYS A 78 1.22 27.54 -25.83
C LYS A 78 0.59 28.89 -26.16
N ALA A 79 0.20 29.67 -25.14
CA ALA A 79 -0.33 31.02 -25.32
C ALA A 79 0.72 31.96 -25.95
N SER A 80 1.96 31.89 -25.48
CA SER A 80 3.09 32.67 -26.02
C SER A 80 3.34 32.35 -27.50
N VAL A 81 3.45 31.07 -27.84
CA VAL A 81 3.66 30.62 -29.22
C VAL A 81 2.49 31.03 -30.11
N TYR A 82 1.24 30.81 -29.67
CA TYR A 82 0.06 31.20 -30.44
C TYR A 82 0.01 32.71 -30.70
N SER A 83 0.32 33.52 -29.69
CA SER A 83 0.40 34.98 -29.86
C SER A 83 1.45 35.38 -30.90
N ILE A 84 2.64 34.76 -30.87
CA ILE A 84 3.72 35.08 -31.82
C ILE A 84 3.34 34.67 -33.25
N VAL A 85 2.81 33.46 -33.44
CA VAL A 85 2.43 32.95 -34.76
C VAL A 85 1.29 33.78 -35.36
N LEU A 86 0.26 34.08 -34.57
CA LEU A 86 -0.87 34.90 -35.02
C LEU A 86 -0.41 36.31 -35.43
N GLN A 87 0.49 36.91 -34.65
CA GLN A 87 1.02 38.22 -34.96
C GLN A 87 1.84 38.20 -36.25
N GLN A 88 2.63 37.15 -36.50
CA GLN A 88 3.34 36.96 -37.76
C GLN A 88 2.40 36.77 -38.96
N GLU A 89 1.31 36.02 -38.81
CA GLU A 89 0.30 35.87 -39.87
C GLU A 89 -0.33 37.22 -40.23
N ILE A 90 -0.65 38.05 -39.24
CA ILE A 90 -1.21 39.40 -39.45
C ILE A 90 -0.19 40.30 -40.18
N TYR A 91 1.04 40.39 -39.68
CA TYR A 91 2.09 41.22 -40.30
C TYR A 91 2.47 40.75 -41.72
N SER A 92 2.41 39.44 -41.98
CA SER A 92 2.70 38.87 -43.30
C SER A 92 1.54 39.01 -44.27
N GLY A 93 0.29 39.00 -43.78
CA GLY A 93 -0.91 39.21 -44.58
C GLY A 93 -1.12 40.67 -45.02
N ASP A 94 -0.67 41.63 -44.21
CA ASP A 94 -0.79 43.08 -44.49
C ASP A 94 0.20 43.55 -45.59
N GLN A 95 1.37 42.92 -45.71
CA GLN A 95 2.34 43.22 -46.77
C GLN A 95 1.91 42.76 -48.19
N GLY A 96 0.76 42.08 -48.32
CA GLY A 96 0.25 41.55 -49.59
C GLY A 96 -0.88 42.34 -50.25
N GLN A 97 -1.37 43.44 -49.65
CA GLN A 97 -2.53 44.19 -50.16
C GLN A 97 -2.23 45.59 -50.75
N ASP A 98 -0.99 46.07 -50.65
CA ASP A 98 -0.57 47.36 -51.24
C ASP A 98 0.08 47.21 -52.64
N GLN A 99 -0.57 46.50 -53.57
CA GLN A 99 -0.11 46.40 -54.97
C GLN A 99 -1.23 46.63 -55.98
#